data_AF-A0A945U846-F1
#
_entry.id   AF-A0A945U846-F1
#
_cell.length_a   1.000
_cell.length_b   1.000
_cell.length_c   1.000
_cell.angle_alpha   90.00
_cell.angle_beta   90.00
_cell.angle_gamma   90.00
#
_symmetry.space_group_name_H-M   'P 1'
#
loop_
_entity.id
_entity.type
_entity.pdbx_description
1 polymer ?
#
loop_
_entity_poly.entity_id
_entity_poly.type
_entity_poly.pdbx_seq_one_letter_code
_entity_poly.pdbx_strand_id
1 'polypeptide(L)' 'GNIIKQIAKIVGGSGGGRPDMAQAGGSEVDKLDDALKKAEELIRSTK' A
#
# COMPACT_ATOMS: atom_id res chain seq x y z
N GLY A 1 -9.79 -0.69 1.02
CA GLY A 1 -9.08 -1.82 1.65
C GLY A 1 -8.13 -2.60 0.74
N ASN A 2 -8.53 -2.99 -0.47
CA ASN A 2 -7.76 -3.95 -1.30
C ASN A 2 -6.41 -3.41 -1.80
N ILE A 3 -6.37 -2.14 -2.21
CA ILE A 3 -5.16 -1.47 -2.69
C ILE A 3 -4.09 -1.46 -1.58
N ILE A 4 -4.44 -0.96 -0.39
CA ILE A 4 -3.47 -0.84 0.70
C ILE A 4 -2.96 -2.21 1.19
N LYS A 5 -3.77 -3.28 1.11
CA LYS A 5 -3.33 -4.65 1.44
C LYS A 5 -2.20 -5.16 0.55
N GLN A 6 -2.20 -4.78 -0.73
CA GLN A 6 -1.13 -5.18 -1.65
C GLN A 6 0.15 -4.41 -1.34
N ILE A 7 0.02 -3.10 -1.09
CA ILE A 7 1.15 -2.21 -0.79
C ILE A 7 1.78 -2.53 0.57
N ALA A 8 0.96 -2.85 1.59
CA ALA A 8 1.44 -3.14 2.94
C ALA A 8 2.45 -4.29 2.98
N LYS A 9 2.29 -5.30 2.12
CA LYS A 9 3.20 -6.44 2.04
C LYS A 9 4.62 -6.05 1.62
N ILE A 10 4.77 -4.95 0.87
CA ILE A 10 6.07 -4.46 0.41
C ILE A 10 6.92 -4.00 1.59
N VAL A 11 6.29 -3.40 2.61
CA VAL A 11 6.95 -2.95 3.84
C VAL A 11 6.93 -4.00 4.96
N GLY A 12 6.73 -5.28 4.64
CA GLY A 12 6.62 -6.37 5.64
C GLY A 12 5.39 -6.24 6.55
N GLY A 13 4.35 -5.59 6.05
CA GLY A 13 3.23 -5.09 6.83
C GLY A 13 1.87 -5.69 6.48
N SER A 14 0.85 -5.20 7.16
CA SER A 14 -0.54 -5.49 6.86
C SER A 14 -1.41 -4.24 7.00
N GLY A 15 -2.60 -4.28 6.41
CA GLY A 15 -3.51 -3.14 6.43
C GLY A 15 -4.91 -3.49 5.98
N GLY A 16 -5.80 -2.52 6.10
CA GLY A 16 -7.21 -2.70 5.84
C GLY A 16 -8.02 -1.43 6.07
N GLY A 17 -9.32 -1.56 5.91
CA GLY A 17 -10.27 -0.46 6.01
C GLY A 17 -11.27 -0.50 4.88
N ARG A 18 -12.21 0.43 4.95
CA ARG A 18 -13.30 0.56 3.99
C ARG A 18 -12.79 0.93 2.58
N PRO A 19 -13.63 0.83 1.54
CA PRO A 19 -13.24 1.21 0.18
C PRO A 19 -12.85 2.69 0.07
N ASP A 20 -13.56 3.56 0.78
CA ASP A 20 -13.35 5.01 0.85
C ASP A 20 -12.15 5.41 1.71
N MET A 21 -11.79 4.59 2.70
CA MET A 21 -10.70 4.88 3.63
C MET A 21 -10.03 3.59 4.12
N ALA A 22 -8.72 3.48 3.91
CA ALA A 22 -7.93 2.35 4.39
C ALA A 22 -6.53 2.80 4.83
N GLN A 23 -5.96 2.08 5.80
CA GLN A 23 -4.64 2.35 6.38
C GLN A 23 -3.84 1.06 6.50
N ALA A 24 -2.51 1.19 6.50
CA ALA A 24 -1.57 0.09 6.67
C ALA A 24 -0.28 0.57 7.35
N GLY A 25 0.49 -0.39 7.87
CA GLY A 25 1.85 -0.17 8.36
C GLY A 25 2.67 -1.46 8.22
N GLY A 26 3.99 -1.34 8.39
CA GLY A 26 4.92 -2.46 8.31
C GLY A 26 6.27 -2.13 8.97
N SER A 27 7.08 -3.15 9.16
CA SER A 27 8.36 -3.07 9.88
C SER A 27 9.56 -2.74 9.00
N GLU A 28 9.45 -2.89 7.68
CA GLU A 28 10.54 -2.66 6.73
C GLU A 28 10.49 -1.21 6.20
N VAL A 29 10.96 -0.28 7.01
CA VAL A 29 10.93 1.16 6.72
C VAL A 29 11.72 1.51 5.45
N ASP A 30 12.82 0.81 5.18
CA ASP A 30 13.68 1.03 4.01
C ASP A 30 12.96 0.75 2.68
N LYS A 31 11.82 0.03 2.69
CA LYS A 31 11.02 -0.28 1.51
C LYS A 31 9.85 0.68 1.31
N LEU A 32 9.77 1.76 2.09
CA LEU A 32 8.70 2.74 2.01
C LEU A 32 8.64 3.40 0.62
N ASP A 33 9.79 3.75 0.04
CA ASP A 33 9.87 4.37 -1.28
C ASP A 33 9.31 3.46 -2.38
N ASP A 34 9.61 2.15 -2.31
CA ASP A 34 9.08 1.17 -3.26
C ASP A 34 7.57 0.98 -3.10
N ALA A 35 7.07 1.01 -1.86
CA ALA A 35 5.65 0.95 -1.57
C ALA A 35 4.90 2.17 -2.13
N LEU A 36 5.48 3.38 -2.02
CA LEU A 36 4.92 4.61 -2.58
C LEU A 36 4.90 4.59 -4.11
N LYS A 37 6.00 4.17 -4.76
CA LYS A 37 6.05 3.99 -6.22
C LYS A 37 4.97 3.01 -6.69
N LYS A 38 4.80 1.88 -6.00
CA LYS A 38 3.77 0.91 -6.35
C LYS A 38 2.36 1.48 -6.20
N ALA A 39 2.12 2.29 -5.17
CA ALA A 39 0.85 2.97 -4.98
C ALA A 39 0.53 3.89 -6.16
N GLU A 40 1.51 4.67 -6.62
CA GLU A 40 1.37 5.54 -7.78
C GLU A 40 1.05 4.75 -9.06
N GLU A 41 1.77 3.67 -9.33
CA GLU A 41 1.52 2.79 -10.49
C GLU A 41 0.08 2.26 -10.50
N LEU A 42 -0.40 1.75 -9.35
CA LEU A 42 -1.75 1.19 -9.22
C LEU A 42 -2.84 2.25 -9.45
N ILE A 43 -2.64 3.45 -8.92
CA ILE A 43 -3.60 4.56 -9.12
C ILE A 43 -3.61 4.96 -10.61
N ARG A 44 -2.44 5.05 -11.25
CA ARG A 44 -2.33 5.39 -12.68
C ARG A 44 -2.90 4.31 -13.59
N SER A 45 -2.78 3.03 -13.24
CA SER A 45 -3.32 1.91 -14.02
C SER A 45 -4.83 1.74 -13.89
N THR A 46 -5.47 2.42 -12.93
CA THR A 46 -6.92 2.38 -12.71
C THR A 46 -7.66 3.45 -13.54
N LYS A 47 -7.00 3.98 -14.58
CA LYS A 47 -7.60 4.87 -15.58
C LYS A 47 -8.30 4.10 -16.69
#